data_AF-A0A3D2TMK7-F1
#
_entry.id   AF-A0A3D2TMK7-F1
#
_cell.length_a   1.000
_cell.length_b   1.000
_cell.length_c   1.000
_cell.angle_alpha   90.00
_cell.angle_beta   90.00
_cell.angle_gamma   90.00
#
_symmetry.space_group_name_H-M   'P 1'
#
loop_
_entity.id
_entity.type
_entity.pdbx_description
1 polymer ?
#
loop_
_entity_poly.entity_id
_entity_poly.type
_entity_poly.pdbx_seq_one_letter_code
_entity_poly.pdbx_strand_id
1 'polypeptide(L)'
;MGNPNEATATAENSLDAATRLPNGWLSRWPWVTFILPMAVYMLVGSCEPKPPPGAGNGPASQVDVGAAESGVQNGLADSEMADEWEEMPAAGGSLFSLPYRYYPYVYTAKIVLTLLAMVLVWPGYQTFPWRVSWLSFAVGGVGVVLWIGLCHLRLEPMVVGPVDRFLGSFIPGLEEGDTPSVGLMSLLGTGERSAFNPLEHLADNPSWAYSFLAIRFLGLALLVPIFEEFFLRGFLMRFVIHEKWWQVPFGSVNRMAILVGTAVPMLMHPGELLASLVWFSMITWLMIRTRNIWDCVIAHAVTNLLLGIYVVTWDQWQLM
;
A
#
# COMPACT_ATOMS: atom_id res chain seq x y z
N MET A 1 11.77 -47.50 -25.22
CA MET A 1 11.96 -47.47 -23.75
C MET A 1 12.63 -46.15 -23.43
N GLY A 2 11.93 -45.23 -22.78
CA GLY A 2 12.50 -43.91 -22.43
C GLY A 2 13.64 -44.06 -21.42
N ASN A 3 14.65 -43.20 -21.54
CA ASN A 3 15.84 -43.23 -20.69
C ASN A 3 15.42 -42.97 -19.22
N PRO A 4 15.67 -43.91 -18.28
CA PRO A 4 15.32 -43.73 -16.87
C PRO A 4 15.92 -42.45 -16.27
N ASN A 5 17.07 -42.01 -16.78
CA ASN A 5 17.77 -40.81 -16.33
C ASN A 5 17.08 -39.50 -16.75
N GLU A 6 16.32 -39.49 -17.86
CA GLU A 6 15.51 -38.33 -18.25
C GLU A 6 14.27 -38.18 -17.36
N ALA A 7 13.68 -39.28 -16.93
CA ALA A 7 12.52 -39.27 -16.03
C ALA A 7 12.90 -38.80 -14.61
N THR A 8 14.08 -39.18 -14.11
CA THR A 8 14.59 -38.69 -12.82
C THR A 8 15.04 -37.23 -12.89
N ALA A 9 15.69 -36.79 -13.97
CA ALA A 9 16.10 -35.39 -14.13
C ALA A 9 14.92 -34.42 -14.32
N THR A 10 13.84 -34.87 -14.97
CA THR A 10 12.59 -34.09 -15.08
C THR A 10 11.81 -34.05 -13.78
N ALA A 11 11.81 -35.15 -13.01
CA ALA A 11 11.23 -35.18 -11.66
C ALA A 11 12.00 -34.28 -10.68
N GLU A 12 13.34 -34.32 -10.67
CA GLU A 12 14.18 -33.43 -9.83
C GLU A 12 14.01 -31.96 -10.22
N ASN A 13 13.98 -31.62 -11.52
CA ASN A 13 13.69 -30.25 -11.97
C ASN A 13 12.28 -29.77 -11.58
N SER A 14 11.30 -30.66 -11.50
CA SER A 14 9.93 -30.31 -11.06
C SER A 14 9.81 -30.14 -9.55
N LEU A 15 10.64 -30.83 -8.77
CA LEU A 15 10.73 -30.70 -7.30
C LEU A 15 11.53 -29.47 -6.87
N ASP A 16 12.52 -29.03 -7.67
CA ASP A 16 13.26 -27.77 -7.46
C ASP A 16 12.44 -26.51 -7.80
N ALA A 17 11.25 -26.66 -8.40
CA ALA A 17 10.37 -25.56 -8.74
C ALA A 17 9.43 -25.14 -7.59
N ALA A 18 9.13 -26.03 -6.63
CA ALA A 18 8.26 -25.73 -5.49
C ALA A 18 8.99 -24.92 -4.41
N THR A 19 8.29 -23.99 -3.74
CA THR A 19 8.89 -23.29 -2.60
C THR A 19 9.06 -24.27 -1.46
N ARG A 20 10.30 -24.45 -0.99
CA ARG A 20 10.59 -25.27 0.18
C ARG A 20 9.89 -24.68 1.40
N LEU A 21 9.23 -25.53 2.18
CA LEU A 21 8.65 -25.10 3.45
C LEU A 21 9.78 -24.75 4.44
N PRO A 22 9.60 -23.72 5.28
CA PRO A 22 10.57 -23.35 6.29
C PRO A 22 10.73 -24.42 7.37
N ASN A 23 11.92 -24.50 7.95
CA ASN A 23 12.21 -25.42 9.05
C ASN A 23 11.43 -25.06 10.34
N GLY A 24 11.26 -26.04 11.23
CA GLY A 24 10.64 -25.83 12.55
C GLY A 24 9.12 -25.66 12.50
N TRP A 25 8.58 -24.83 13.39
CA TRP A 25 7.12 -24.70 13.59
C TRP A 25 6.37 -24.10 12.40
N LEU A 26 7.05 -23.31 11.56
CA LEU A 26 6.49 -22.71 10.35
C LEU A 26 6.17 -23.76 9.26
N SER A 27 6.80 -24.95 9.29
CA SER A 27 6.43 -26.06 8.40
C SER A 27 5.01 -26.57 8.63
N ARG A 28 4.53 -26.49 9.88
CA ARG A 28 3.17 -26.89 10.29
C ARG A 28 2.12 -25.85 9.89
N TRP A 29 2.51 -24.58 9.88
CA TRP A 29 1.64 -23.46 9.54
C TRP A 29 2.29 -22.51 8.51
N PRO A 30 2.46 -22.94 7.25
CA PRO A 30 3.23 -22.17 6.26
C PRO A 30 2.68 -20.78 5.96
N TRP A 31 1.37 -20.59 6.11
CA TRP A 31 0.69 -19.31 5.85
C TRP A 31 1.11 -18.20 6.81
N VAL A 32 1.61 -18.54 8.02
CA VAL A 32 1.97 -17.55 9.04
C VAL A 32 3.04 -16.60 8.52
N THR A 33 4.01 -17.10 7.75
CA THR A 33 5.05 -16.28 7.09
C THR A 33 4.49 -15.16 6.23
N PHE A 34 3.38 -15.41 5.56
CA PHE A 34 2.82 -14.51 4.54
C PHE A 34 1.69 -13.64 5.07
N ILE A 35 1.02 -14.06 6.14
CA ILE A 35 -0.16 -13.36 6.68
C ILE A 35 0.16 -12.58 7.95
N LEU A 36 0.99 -13.11 8.85
CA LEU A 36 1.14 -12.53 10.19
C LEU A 36 1.61 -11.07 10.17
N PRO A 37 2.66 -10.67 9.43
CA PRO A 37 3.10 -9.27 9.43
C PRO A 37 2.04 -8.31 8.86
N MET A 38 1.35 -8.72 7.79
CA MET A 38 0.23 -7.97 7.21
C MET A 38 -0.92 -7.82 8.20
N ALA A 39 -1.33 -8.91 8.85
CA ALA A 39 -2.40 -8.90 9.84
C ALA A 39 -2.05 -8.00 11.03
N VAL A 40 -0.82 -8.06 11.54
CA VAL A 40 -0.35 -7.15 12.61
C VAL A 40 -0.39 -5.70 12.14
N TYR A 41 0.11 -5.42 10.93
CA TYR A 41 0.10 -4.07 10.37
C TYR A 41 -1.32 -3.50 10.26
N MET A 42 -2.27 -4.28 9.74
CA MET A 42 -3.68 -3.89 9.59
C MET A 42 -4.39 -3.75 10.95
N LEU A 43 -4.17 -4.68 11.89
CA LEU A 43 -4.81 -4.65 13.21
C LEU A 43 -4.35 -3.44 14.02
N VAL A 44 -3.05 -3.16 14.08
CA VAL A 44 -2.55 -1.99 14.80
C VAL A 44 -2.93 -0.71 14.04
N GLY A 45 -2.89 -0.73 12.71
CA GLY A 45 -3.33 0.40 11.88
C GLY A 45 -4.80 0.77 12.07
N SER A 46 -5.67 -0.20 12.38
CA SER A 46 -7.08 0.07 12.73
C SER A 46 -7.28 0.91 14.01
N CYS A 47 -6.21 1.05 14.81
CA CYS A 47 -6.19 1.87 16.01
C CYS A 47 -5.70 3.30 15.72
N GLU A 48 -5.21 3.61 14.51
CA GLU A 48 -4.67 4.93 14.18
C GLU A 48 -5.74 6.03 14.33
N PRO A 49 -5.41 7.13 15.04
CA PRO A 49 -6.24 8.32 15.02
C PRO A 49 -6.41 8.84 13.59
N LYS A 50 -7.66 9.10 13.20
CA LYS A 50 -7.97 9.76 11.92
C LYS A 50 -7.96 11.27 12.09
N PRO A 51 -7.56 12.03 11.05
CA PRO A 51 -7.67 13.48 11.09
C PRO A 51 -9.14 13.90 11.29
N PRO A 52 -9.41 15.00 12.00
CA PRO A 52 -10.76 15.53 12.14
C PRO A 52 -11.33 15.96 10.77
N PRO A 53 -12.67 15.96 10.59
CA PRO A 53 -13.29 16.26 9.30
C PRO A 53 -12.95 17.68 8.87
N GLY A 54 -12.41 17.84 7.65
CA GLY A 54 -11.98 19.15 7.11
C GLY A 54 -10.47 19.40 7.15
N ALA A 55 -9.70 18.61 7.90
CA ALA A 55 -8.24 18.76 7.99
C ALA A 55 -7.46 18.26 6.75
N GLY A 56 -8.12 17.52 5.85
CA GLY A 56 -7.51 17.00 4.62
C GLY A 56 -7.31 18.03 3.50
N ASN A 57 -7.83 19.26 3.68
CA ASN A 57 -7.69 20.36 2.73
C ASN A 57 -6.96 21.53 3.40
N GLY A 58 -5.68 21.35 3.74
CA GLY A 58 -4.82 22.50 4.02
C GLY A 58 -4.86 23.49 2.83
N PRO A 59 -4.69 24.80 3.05
CA PRO A 59 -4.87 25.85 2.04
C PRO A 59 -3.92 25.77 0.83
N ALA A 60 -3.04 24.77 0.76
CA ALA A 60 -2.10 24.54 -0.33
C ALA A 60 -2.72 24.22 -1.70
N SER A 61 -4.06 24.10 -1.82
CA SER A 61 -4.76 23.91 -3.10
C SER A 61 -5.34 25.18 -3.74
N GLN A 62 -5.20 26.35 -3.11
CA GLN A 62 -5.54 27.63 -3.73
C GLN A 62 -4.37 28.61 -3.62
N VAL A 63 -3.52 28.62 -4.65
CA VAL A 63 -2.66 29.77 -4.91
C VAL A 63 -3.59 30.90 -5.39
N ASP A 64 -4.14 31.65 -4.44
CA ASP A 64 -4.74 32.96 -4.74
C ASP A 64 -3.62 34.00 -4.70
N VAL A 65 -3.25 34.50 -5.88
CA VAL A 65 -2.18 35.48 -6.07
C VAL A 65 -2.72 36.85 -5.64
N GLY A 66 -2.86 37.08 -4.33
CA GLY A 66 -3.50 38.31 -3.87
C GLY A 66 -3.68 38.52 -2.37
N ALA A 67 -2.70 38.23 -1.51
CA ALA A 67 -2.79 38.69 -0.10
C ALA A 67 -1.41 38.81 0.57
N ALA A 68 -0.71 39.93 0.34
CA ALA A 68 0.58 40.22 0.97
C ALA A 68 0.48 41.03 2.28
N GLU A 69 -0.71 41.28 2.82
CA GLU A 69 -0.87 42.17 4.01
C GLU A 69 -1.65 41.56 5.19
N SER A 70 -2.12 40.31 5.14
CA SER A 70 -2.91 39.66 6.23
C SER A 70 -2.15 38.62 7.08
N GLY A 71 -0.82 38.52 6.93
CA GLY A 71 -0.04 37.37 7.41
C GLY A 71 0.13 37.20 8.94
N VAL A 72 -0.18 38.20 9.76
CA VAL A 72 0.05 38.13 11.22
C VAL A 72 -1.23 37.73 12.00
N GLN A 73 -2.41 38.09 11.49
CA GLN A 73 -3.69 37.75 12.14
C GLN A 73 -4.16 36.33 11.80
N ASN A 74 -3.87 35.86 10.58
CA ASN A 74 -4.14 34.47 10.19
C ASN A 74 -3.27 33.49 10.97
N GLY A 75 -1.99 33.80 11.25
CA GLY A 75 -1.10 32.87 11.94
C GLY A 75 -1.52 32.50 13.37
N LEU A 76 -2.23 33.39 14.09
CA LEU A 76 -2.76 33.11 15.43
C LEU A 76 -4.07 32.31 15.40
N ALA A 77 -4.94 32.59 14.44
CA ALA A 77 -6.17 31.81 14.23
C ALA A 77 -5.87 30.41 13.69
N ASP A 78 -4.88 30.29 12.81
CA ASP A 78 -4.38 29.02 12.27
C ASP A 78 -3.70 28.19 13.37
N SER A 79 -2.99 28.81 14.32
CA SER A 79 -2.40 28.11 15.46
C SER A 79 -3.43 27.67 16.50
N GLU A 80 -4.41 28.51 16.83
CA GLU A 80 -5.51 28.13 17.75
C GLU A 80 -6.38 27.01 17.16
N MET A 81 -6.62 27.03 15.85
CA MET A 81 -7.32 25.94 15.15
C MET A 81 -6.48 24.66 15.12
N ALA A 82 -5.16 24.73 14.89
CA ALA A 82 -4.28 23.57 14.92
C ALA A 82 -4.24 22.92 16.30
N ASP A 83 -4.17 23.72 17.37
CA ASP A 83 -4.22 23.25 18.76
C ASP A 83 -5.58 22.58 19.08
N GLU A 84 -6.70 23.15 18.63
CA GLU A 84 -8.02 22.52 18.76
C GLU A 84 -8.10 21.18 18.00
N TRP A 85 -7.50 21.08 16.81
CA TRP A 85 -7.54 19.87 15.98
C TRP A 85 -6.74 18.70 16.58
N GLU A 86 -5.66 18.99 17.29
CA GLU A 86 -4.84 17.98 17.97
C GLU A 86 -5.54 17.38 19.20
N GLU A 87 -6.37 18.17 19.88
CA GLU A 87 -7.10 17.77 21.08
C GLU A 87 -8.45 17.12 20.77
N MET A 88 -9.00 17.34 19.57
CA MET A 88 -10.25 16.72 19.16
C MET A 88 -10.16 15.18 19.16
N PRO A 89 -11.15 14.48 19.73
CA PRO A 89 -11.25 13.03 19.58
C PRO A 89 -11.38 12.71 18.08
N ALA A 90 -10.58 11.75 17.59
CA ALA A 90 -10.59 11.36 16.19
C ALA A 90 -12.02 11.11 15.69
N ALA A 91 -12.34 11.61 14.50
CA ALA A 91 -13.62 11.36 13.85
C ALA A 91 -13.91 9.85 13.82
N GLY A 92 -15.11 9.46 14.26
CA GLY A 92 -15.49 8.07 14.54
C GLY A 92 -14.94 7.06 13.53
N GLY A 93 -14.13 6.11 14.01
CA GLY A 93 -13.54 5.07 13.16
C GLY A 93 -12.28 4.39 13.71
N SER A 94 -11.57 5.00 14.66
CA SER A 94 -10.52 4.31 15.44
C SER A 94 -11.18 3.47 16.53
N LEU A 95 -10.71 2.23 16.74
CA LEU A 95 -11.24 1.31 17.76
C LEU A 95 -11.24 1.92 19.18
N PHE A 96 -10.39 2.93 19.42
CA PHE A 96 -10.17 3.54 20.74
C PHE A 96 -10.42 5.05 20.79
N SER A 97 -10.90 5.69 19.71
CA SER A 97 -11.18 7.15 19.65
C SER A 97 -10.05 8.03 20.23
N LEU A 98 -8.79 7.69 19.95
CA LEU A 98 -7.62 8.43 20.43
C LEU A 98 -7.50 9.80 19.75
N PRO A 99 -7.09 10.88 20.46
CA PRO A 99 -6.79 12.18 19.86
C PRO A 99 -5.71 12.11 18.78
N TYR A 100 -5.75 13.02 17.79
CA TYR A 100 -4.86 12.99 16.63
C TYR A 100 -3.38 13.16 16.98
N ARG A 101 -3.05 13.90 18.05
CA ARG A 101 -1.68 14.01 18.57
C ARG A 101 -1.00 12.67 18.91
N TYR A 102 -1.78 11.61 19.14
CA TYR A 102 -1.23 10.28 19.41
C TYR A 102 -0.87 9.49 18.13
N TYR A 103 -1.16 10.03 16.95
CA TYR A 103 -0.90 9.39 15.67
C TYR A 103 0.56 8.93 15.52
N PRO A 104 1.59 9.76 15.82
CA PRO A 104 2.98 9.33 15.67
C PRO A 104 3.36 8.13 16.55
N TYR A 105 2.79 8.04 17.75
CA TYR A 105 3.07 6.97 18.70
C TYR A 105 2.40 5.66 18.27
N VAL A 106 1.11 5.71 17.87
CA VAL A 106 0.37 4.54 17.39
C VAL A 106 1.00 4.01 16.09
N TYR A 107 1.35 4.91 15.16
CA TYR A 107 2.04 4.54 13.93
C TYR A 107 3.42 3.92 14.23
N THR A 108 4.19 4.49 15.16
CA THR A 108 5.49 3.90 15.56
C THR A 108 5.31 2.51 16.14
N ALA A 109 4.32 2.30 17.01
CA ALA A 109 3.98 1.00 17.55
C ALA A 109 3.59 -0.01 16.45
N LYS A 110 2.81 0.42 15.44
CA LYS A 110 2.51 -0.38 14.25
C LYS A 110 3.78 -0.86 13.57
N ILE A 111 4.70 0.05 13.22
CA ILE A 111 5.95 -0.31 12.54
C ILE A 111 6.80 -1.28 13.37
N VAL A 112 6.95 -1.03 14.68
CA VAL A 112 7.72 -1.90 15.58
C VAL A 112 7.10 -3.29 15.69
N LEU A 113 5.78 -3.38 15.91
CA LEU A 113 5.10 -4.67 16.05
C LEU A 113 5.11 -5.46 14.73
N THR A 114 4.95 -4.79 13.59
CA THR A 114 5.10 -5.43 12.28
C THR A 114 6.52 -5.92 12.06
N LEU A 115 7.55 -5.16 12.43
CA LEU A 115 8.94 -5.60 12.34
C LEU A 115 9.19 -6.83 13.23
N LEU A 116 8.68 -6.85 14.46
CA LEU A 116 8.79 -8.02 15.34
C LEU A 116 8.10 -9.25 14.74
N ALA A 117 6.93 -9.07 14.11
CA ALA A 117 6.24 -10.14 13.39
C ALA A 117 7.08 -10.66 12.20
N MET A 118 7.73 -9.76 11.44
CA MET A 118 8.63 -10.13 10.35
C MET A 118 9.87 -10.88 10.85
N VAL A 119 10.46 -10.46 11.97
CA VAL A 119 11.59 -11.16 12.61
C VAL A 119 11.17 -12.56 13.06
N LEU A 120 9.98 -12.70 13.64
CA LEU A 120 9.44 -14.00 14.07
C LEU A 120 9.30 -14.98 12.90
N VAL A 121 8.90 -14.50 11.72
CA VAL A 121 8.73 -15.32 10.51
C VAL A 121 9.93 -15.30 9.57
N TRP A 122 11.05 -14.72 9.99
CA TRP A 122 12.27 -14.58 9.19
C TRP A 122 12.76 -15.90 8.56
N PRO A 123 12.74 -17.07 9.25
CA PRO A 123 13.11 -18.33 8.62
C PRO A 123 12.26 -18.70 7.41
N GLY A 124 11.00 -18.22 7.37
CA GLY A 124 10.10 -18.31 6.23
C GLY A 124 10.55 -17.48 5.03
N TYR A 125 11.06 -16.26 5.25
CA TYR A 125 11.60 -15.45 4.16
C TYR A 125 12.88 -16.03 3.57
N GLN A 126 13.70 -16.68 4.40
CA GLN A 126 14.94 -17.33 3.98
C GLN A 126 14.72 -18.52 3.03
N THR A 127 13.51 -19.04 2.88
CA THR A 127 13.22 -20.09 1.89
C THR A 127 13.25 -19.56 0.45
N PHE A 128 13.18 -18.24 0.27
CA PHE A 128 13.27 -17.58 -1.03
C PHE A 128 14.71 -17.07 -1.25
N PRO A 129 15.41 -17.56 -2.28
CA PRO A 129 16.80 -17.20 -2.50
C PRO A 129 16.93 -15.70 -2.80
N TRP A 130 17.75 -15.00 -2.02
CA TRP A 130 18.01 -13.59 -2.25
C TRP A 130 18.74 -13.38 -3.58
N ARG A 131 18.01 -12.85 -4.57
CA ARG A 131 18.50 -12.49 -5.90
C ARG A 131 17.88 -11.17 -6.27
N VAL A 132 18.63 -10.28 -6.89
CA VAL A 132 18.12 -8.99 -7.35
C VAL A 132 18.70 -8.71 -8.72
N SER A 133 17.84 -8.41 -9.67
CA SER A 133 18.19 -8.02 -11.03
C SER A 133 18.06 -6.50 -11.18
N TRP A 134 18.84 -5.91 -12.08
CA TRP A 134 18.72 -4.47 -12.39
C TRP A 134 17.31 -4.09 -12.86
N LEU A 135 16.58 -5.04 -13.45
CA LEU A 135 15.23 -4.84 -13.96
C LEU A 135 14.26 -4.40 -12.85
N SER A 136 14.45 -4.88 -11.62
CA SER A 136 13.65 -4.46 -10.46
C SER A 136 13.71 -2.94 -10.23
N PHE A 137 14.91 -2.35 -10.23
CA PHE A 137 15.11 -0.91 -10.08
C PHE A 137 14.50 -0.11 -11.23
N ALA A 138 14.66 -0.60 -12.46
CA ALA A 138 14.09 0.05 -13.64
C ALA A 138 12.56 0.03 -13.60
N VAL A 139 11.95 -1.11 -13.27
CA VAL A 139 10.49 -1.22 -13.09
C VAL A 139 10.01 -0.33 -11.95
N GLY A 140 10.72 -0.28 -10.83
CA GLY A 140 10.39 0.59 -9.70
C GLY A 140 10.42 2.08 -10.07
N GLY A 141 11.47 2.50 -10.81
CA GLY A 141 11.63 3.88 -11.30
C GLY A 141 10.59 4.28 -12.35
N VAL A 142 10.30 3.41 -13.32
CA VAL A 142 9.21 3.65 -14.28
C VAL A 142 7.86 3.64 -13.57
N GLY A 143 7.67 2.76 -12.60
CA GLY A 143 6.46 2.63 -11.79
C GLY A 143 6.09 3.92 -11.08
N VAL A 144 7.04 4.60 -10.42
CA VAL A 144 6.76 5.86 -9.73
C VAL A 144 6.40 6.99 -10.69
N VAL A 145 7.05 7.07 -11.85
CA VAL A 145 6.74 8.09 -12.87
C VAL A 145 5.32 7.90 -13.41
N LEU A 146 4.94 6.66 -13.73
CA LEU A 146 3.59 6.34 -14.20
C LEU A 146 2.55 6.56 -13.10
N TRP A 147 2.86 6.17 -11.85
CA TRP A 147 1.97 6.36 -10.71
C TRP A 147 1.65 7.84 -10.49
N ILE A 148 2.69 8.67 -10.34
CA ILE A 148 2.54 10.12 -10.14
C ILE A 148 1.84 10.75 -11.34
N GLY A 149 2.24 10.40 -12.57
CA GLY A 149 1.60 10.91 -13.79
C GLY A 149 0.10 10.61 -13.85
N LEU A 150 -0.30 9.37 -13.55
CA LEU A 150 -1.72 8.97 -13.55
C LEU A 150 -2.52 9.64 -12.43
N CYS A 151 -1.92 9.83 -11.25
CA CYS A 151 -2.54 10.57 -10.15
C CYS A 151 -2.80 12.05 -10.54
N HIS A 152 -1.82 12.71 -11.17
CA HIS A 152 -1.96 14.11 -11.63
C HIS A 152 -2.99 14.28 -12.75
N LEU A 153 -3.13 13.28 -13.62
CA LEU A 153 -4.12 13.33 -14.71
C LEU A 153 -5.57 13.21 -14.21
N ARG A 154 -5.81 12.82 -12.95
CA ARG A 154 -7.15 12.65 -12.34
C ARG A 154 -8.12 11.91 -13.28
N LEU A 155 -7.67 10.83 -13.90
CA LEU A 155 -8.46 10.07 -14.88
C LEU A 155 -9.61 9.29 -14.24
N GLU A 156 -9.60 9.12 -12.92
CA GLU A 156 -10.59 8.33 -12.20
C GLU A 156 -12.01 8.90 -12.28
N PRO A 157 -12.28 10.18 -11.98
CA PRO A 157 -13.58 10.79 -12.28
C PRO A 157 -14.00 10.64 -13.75
N MET A 158 -13.03 10.64 -14.67
CA MET A 158 -13.29 10.56 -16.12
C MET A 158 -13.67 9.16 -16.59
N VAL A 159 -13.20 8.09 -15.92
CA VAL A 159 -13.46 6.70 -16.29
C VAL A 159 -14.50 6.04 -15.38
N VAL A 160 -14.37 6.21 -14.06
CA VAL A 160 -15.29 5.67 -13.07
C VAL A 160 -16.63 6.40 -13.12
N GLY A 161 -16.64 7.72 -13.35
CA GLY A 161 -17.87 8.50 -13.43
C GLY A 161 -18.86 8.03 -14.51
N PRO A 162 -18.43 7.82 -15.77
CA PRO A 162 -19.30 7.26 -16.81
C PRO A 162 -19.77 5.83 -16.53
N VAL A 163 -18.92 4.97 -15.95
CA VAL A 163 -19.29 3.59 -15.61
C VAL A 163 -20.31 3.56 -14.47
N ASP A 164 -20.08 4.35 -13.43
CA ASP A 164 -20.99 4.52 -12.29
C ASP A 164 -22.35 5.07 -12.75
N ARG A 165 -22.34 6.04 -13.68
CA ARG A 165 -23.58 6.54 -14.31
C ARG A 165 -24.28 5.51 -15.16
N PHE A 166 -23.53 4.76 -15.96
CA PHE A 166 -24.08 3.69 -16.78
C PHE A 166 -24.72 2.60 -15.92
N LEU A 167 -24.06 2.15 -14.85
CA LEU A 167 -24.63 1.17 -13.92
C LEU A 167 -25.83 1.73 -13.15
N GLY A 168 -25.77 2.98 -12.72
CA GLY A 168 -26.89 3.68 -12.06
C GLY A 168 -28.13 3.80 -12.95
N SER A 169 -27.95 3.86 -14.27
CA SER A 169 -29.07 3.92 -15.22
C SER A 169 -29.95 2.66 -15.28
N PHE A 170 -29.49 1.54 -14.71
CA PHE A 170 -30.25 0.29 -14.62
C PHE A 170 -31.02 0.15 -13.29
N ILE A 171 -30.92 1.10 -12.37
CA ILE A 171 -31.59 1.08 -11.06
C ILE A 171 -32.91 1.86 -11.14
N PRO A 172 -34.08 1.19 -11.08
CA PRO A 172 -35.37 1.88 -11.10
C PRO A 172 -35.63 2.62 -9.78
N GLY A 173 -35.98 3.91 -9.83
CA GLY A 173 -36.42 4.68 -8.66
C GLY A 173 -35.46 5.74 -8.11
N LEU A 174 -34.35 6.05 -8.81
CA LEU A 174 -33.58 7.26 -8.54
C LEU A 174 -34.34 8.47 -9.12
N GLU A 175 -34.63 9.47 -8.29
CA GLU A 175 -35.47 10.63 -8.64
C GLU A 175 -34.92 11.43 -9.84
N GLU A 176 -35.81 12.05 -10.62
CA GLU A 176 -35.47 13.01 -11.69
C GLU A 176 -34.82 14.28 -11.08
N GLY A 177 -33.53 14.20 -10.78
CA GLY A 177 -32.77 15.33 -10.23
C GLY A 177 -31.40 14.94 -9.68
N ASP A 178 -31.25 13.70 -9.18
CA ASP A 178 -29.96 13.18 -8.74
C ASP A 178 -29.22 12.54 -9.91
N THR A 179 -27.90 12.81 -10.04
CA THR A 179 -27.08 12.13 -11.03
C THR A 179 -27.15 10.62 -10.76
N PRO A 180 -27.69 9.79 -11.67
CA PRO A 180 -27.83 8.36 -11.44
C PRO A 180 -26.44 7.80 -11.25
N SER A 181 -26.11 7.39 -10.03
CA SER A 181 -24.81 6.87 -9.65
C SER A 181 -25.05 5.75 -8.65
N VAL A 182 -24.28 4.67 -8.74
CA VAL A 182 -24.34 3.54 -7.79
C VAL A 182 -23.59 3.90 -6.50
N GLY A 183 -23.00 5.10 -6.44
CA GLY A 183 -22.12 5.52 -5.36
C GLY A 183 -20.84 4.70 -5.35
N LEU A 184 -20.37 4.21 -6.51
CA LEU A 184 -19.22 3.31 -6.59
C LEU A 184 -17.96 3.96 -6.00
N MET A 185 -17.78 5.28 -6.18
CA MET A 185 -16.68 6.03 -5.59
C MET A 185 -16.78 6.14 -4.05
N SER A 186 -18.01 6.23 -3.52
CA SER A 186 -18.27 6.27 -2.07
C SER A 186 -18.13 4.88 -1.44
N LEU A 187 -18.57 3.82 -2.13
CA LEU A 187 -18.45 2.42 -1.73
C LEU A 187 -17.01 1.92 -1.76
N LEU A 188 -16.24 2.35 -2.76
CA LEU A 188 -14.81 2.04 -2.86
C LEU A 188 -14.01 2.86 -1.84
N GLY A 189 -14.55 3.98 -1.35
CA GLY A 189 -13.92 4.88 -0.39
C GLY A 189 -13.08 5.95 -1.09
N THR A 190 -12.98 7.12 -0.48
CA THR A 190 -12.18 8.25 -1.02
C THR A 190 -10.67 8.01 -0.96
N GLY A 191 -10.23 6.96 -0.25
CA GLY A 191 -8.82 6.68 -0.06
C GLY A 191 -8.11 7.72 0.82
N GLU A 192 -8.85 8.47 1.66
CA GLU A 192 -8.28 9.49 2.54
C GLU A 192 -7.17 8.91 3.43
N ARG A 193 -5.92 9.18 3.04
CA ARG A 193 -4.72 8.92 3.84
C ARG A 193 -4.55 10.06 4.82
N SER A 194 -3.92 9.80 5.98
CA SER A 194 -3.52 10.88 6.87
C SER A 194 -2.42 11.69 6.19
N ALA A 195 -2.73 12.90 5.72
CA ALA A 195 -1.74 13.86 5.22
C ALA A 195 -0.91 14.49 6.38
N PHE A 196 -0.52 13.67 7.35
CA PHE A 196 0.21 14.11 8.54
C PHE A 196 1.62 14.51 8.15
N ASN A 197 1.92 15.81 8.22
CA ASN A 197 3.27 16.36 8.06
C ASN A 197 3.99 16.39 9.42
N PRO A 198 4.98 15.51 9.68
CA PRO A 198 5.73 15.49 10.94
C PRO A 198 6.51 16.77 11.22
N LEU A 199 6.93 17.47 10.17
CA LEU A 199 7.77 18.67 10.32
C LEU A 199 6.97 19.87 10.83
N GLU A 200 5.66 19.86 10.62
CA GLU A 200 4.73 20.86 11.15
C GLU A 200 4.20 20.44 12.53
N HIS A 201 3.59 19.25 12.63
CA HIS A 201 2.91 18.80 13.86
C HIS A 201 3.86 18.47 15.01
N LEU A 202 5.15 18.27 14.74
CA LEU A 202 6.17 17.99 15.76
C LEU A 202 7.29 19.03 15.74
N ALA A 203 7.01 20.25 15.25
CA ALA A 203 7.98 21.33 15.13
C ALA A 203 8.67 21.67 16.48
N ASP A 204 7.95 21.55 17.59
CA ASP A 204 8.46 21.76 18.95
C ASP A 204 9.55 20.76 19.37
N ASN A 205 9.61 19.61 18.70
CA ASN A 205 10.65 18.61 18.92
C ASN A 205 11.23 18.12 17.59
N PRO A 206 12.18 18.87 17.00
CA PRO A 206 12.75 18.54 15.69
C PRO A 206 13.39 17.15 15.65
N SER A 207 14.01 16.72 16.75
CA SER A 207 14.61 15.38 16.83
C SER A 207 13.56 14.27 16.67
N TRP A 208 12.39 14.47 17.27
CA TRP A 208 11.26 13.55 17.14
C TRP A 208 10.61 13.63 15.76
N ALA A 209 10.45 14.83 15.19
CA ALA A 209 9.93 15.02 13.84
C ALA A 209 10.72 14.23 12.79
N TYR A 210 12.05 14.37 12.77
CA TYR A 210 12.92 13.65 11.84
C TYR A 210 12.98 12.15 12.12
N SER A 211 12.97 11.74 13.40
CA SER A 211 12.93 10.33 13.77
C SER A 211 11.64 9.66 13.31
N PHE A 212 10.50 10.35 13.48
CA PHE A 212 9.20 9.86 13.04
C PHE A 212 9.11 9.81 11.52
N LEU A 213 9.64 10.81 10.80
CA LEU A 213 9.74 10.78 9.35
C LEU A 213 10.57 9.56 8.89
N ALA A 214 11.71 9.29 9.52
CA ALA A 214 12.53 8.12 9.22
C ALA A 214 11.78 6.80 9.47
N ILE A 215 10.97 6.71 10.54
CA ILE A 215 10.10 5.56 10.82
C ILE A 215 9.05 5.39 9.70
N ARG A 216 8.44 6.46 9.22
CA ARG A 216 7.51 6.41 8.08
C ARG A 216 8.20 5.91 6.81
N PHE A 217 9.41 6.40 6.50
CA PHE A 217 10.19 5.91 5.36
C PHE A 217 10.58 4.43 5.51
N LEU A 218 10.97 3.99 6.70
CA LEU A 218 11.28 2.59 6.97
C LEU A 218 10.05 1.69 6.74
N GLY A 219 8.88 2.11 7.25
CA GLY A 219 7.62 1.42 7.02
C GLY A 219 7.30 1.34 5.53
N LEU A 220 7.23 2.50 4.88
CA LEU A 220 6.82 2.67 3.49
C LEU A 220 7.75 1.99 2.47
N ALA A 221 9.06 2.16 2.60
CA ALA A 221 10.04 1.73 1.60
C ALA A 221 10.72 0.40 1.92
N LEU A 222 10.62 -0.12 3.14
CA LEU A 222 11.25 -1.39 3.51
C LEU A 222 10.25 -2.44 3.98
N LEU A 223 9.46 -2.16 5.03
CA LEU A 223 8.61 -3.19 5.63
C LEU A 223 7.42 -3.55 4.73
N VAL A 224 6.66 -2.53 4.28
CA VAL A 224 5.46 -2.67 3.44
C VAL A 224 5.77 -3.49 2.18
N PRO A 225 6.78 -3.14 1.35
CA PRO A 225 7.10 -3.92 0.16
C PRO A 225 7.39 -5.39 0.44
N ILE A 226 8.04 -5.70 1.56
CA ILE A 226 8.34 -7.09 1.91
C ILE A 226 7.05 -7.82 2.26
N PHE A 227 6.29 -7.37 3.25
CA PHE A 227 5.14 -8.16 3.69
C PHE A 227 4.00 -8.17 2.65
N GLU A 228 3.82 -7.11 1.86
CA GLU A 228 2.79 -7.07 0.82
C GLU A 228 3.09 -8.01 -0.34
N GLU A 229 4.32 -8.02 -0.83
CA GLU A 229 4.70 -8.90 -1.95
C GLU A 229 4.71 -10.38 -1.51
N PHE A 230 5.12 -10.66 -0.28
CA PHE A 230 4.99 -11.99 0.32
C PHE A 230 3.52 -12.40 0.48
N PHE A 231 2.66 -11.53 1.02
CA PHE A 231 1.23 -11.81 1.12
C PHE A 231 0.59 -12.05 -0.25
N LEU A 232 0.79 -11.14 -1.20
CA LEU A 232 0.08 -11.12 -2.47
C LEU A 232 0.64 -12.17 -3.45
N ARG A 233 1.94 -12.13 -3.75
CA ARG A 233 2.58 -13.00 -4.77
C ARG A 233 3.09 -14.29 -4.14
N GLY A 234 3.64 -14.21 -2.93
CA GLY A 234 4.14 -15.37 -2.20
C GLY A 234 3.04 -16.33 -1.75
N PHE A 235 1.85 -15.81 -1.43
CA PHE A 235 0.70 -16.56 -0.94
C PHE A 235 -0.55 -16.42 -1.81
N LEU A 236 -1.25 -15.28 -1.82
CA LEU A 236 -2.62 -15.16 -2.34
C LEU A 236 -2.77 -15.62 -3.79
N MET A 237 -1.93 -15.11 -4.69
CA MET A 237 -1.96 -15.48 -6.12
C MET A 237 -1.72 -16.98 -6.34
N ARG A 238 -0.86 -17.60 -5.52
CA ARG A 238 -0.54 -19.04 -5.60
C ARG A 238 -1.61 -19.90 -4.92
N PHE A 239 -2.24 -19.39 -3.87
CA PHE A 239 -3.34 -20.03 -3.16
C PHE A 239 -4.58 -20.19 -4.04
N VAL A 240 -4.89 -19.16 -4.83
CA VAL A 240 -5.98 -19.20 -5.81
C VAL A 240 -5.74 -20.23 -6.92
N ILE A 241 -4.48 -20.61 -7.18
CA ILE A 241 -4.13 -21.68 -8.12
C ILE A 241 -4.31 -23.05 -7.45
N HIS A 242 -3.82 -23.20 -6.22
CA HIS A 242 -3.89 -24.46 -5.48
C HIS A 242 -3.81 -24.25 -3.97
N GLU A 243 -4.62 -24.99 -3.19
CA GLU A 243 -4.67 -24.93 -1.72
C GLU A 243 -3.34 -25.23 -1.02
N LYS A 244 -2.48 -26.04 -1.64
CA LYS A 244 -1.09 -26.28 -1.23
C LYS A 244 -0.17 -25.36 -2.02
N TRP A 245 -0.37 -24.06 -1.89
CA TRP A 245 0.28 -23.02 -2.72
C TRP A 245 1.80 -23.09 -2.71
N TRP A 246 2.42 -23.59 -1.64
CA TRP A 246 3.86 -23.80 -1.55
C TRP A 246 4.39 -24.78 -2.62
N GLN A 247 3.53 -25.65 -3.15
CA GLN A 247 3.85 -26.55 -4.28
C GLN A 247 3.78 -25.85 -5.65
N VAL A 248 3.08 -24.72 -5.75
CA VAL A 248 2.99 -23.94 -6.99
C VAL A 248 4.27 -23.14 -7.17
N PRO A 249 5.06 -23.30 -8.25
CA PRO A 249 6.29 -22.54 -8.42
C PRO A 249 6.07 -21.03 -8.43
N PHE A 250 7.01 -20.26 -7.87
CA PHE A 250 6.91 -18.81 -7.92
C PHE A 250 7.03 -18.31 -9.38
N GLY A 251 6.15 -17.40 -9.78
CA GLY A 251 6.01 -16.94 -11.17
C GLY A 251 5.05 -17.77 -12.04
N SER A 252 4.50 -18.88 -11.53
CA SER A 252 3.40 -19.58 -12.17
C SER A 252 2.08 -18.83 -11.95
N VAL A 253 1.35 -18.55 -13.03
CA VAL A 253 0.08 -17.82 -12.99
C VAL A 253 -0.96 -18.47 -13.90
N ASN A 254 -2.24 -18.37 -13.51
CA ASN A 254 -3.38 -18.60 -14.38
C ASN A 254 -4.21 -17.29 -14.48
N ARG A 255 -5.29 -17.30 -15.27
CA ARG A 255 -6.14 -16.10 -15.46
C ARG A 255 -6.70 -15.57 -14.13
N MET A 256 -7.11 -16.47 -13.24
CA MET A 256 -7.66 -16.10 -11.94
C MET A 256 -6.60 -15.48 -11.02
N ALA A 257 -5.39 -16.02 -11.00
CA ALA A 257 -4.28 -15.48 -10.23
C ALA A 257 -3.86 -14.08 -10.70
N ILE A 258 -3.84 -13.84 -12.02
CA ILE A 258 -3.59 -12.50 -12.57
C ILE A 258 -4.72 -11.55 -12.18
N LEU A 259 -5.98 -11.97 -12.35
CA LEU A 259 -7.14 -11.15 -11.98
C LEU A 259 -7.12 -10.78 -10.50
N VAL A 260 -6.93 -11.75 -9.60
CA VAL A 260 -6.86 -11.52 -8.15
C VAL A 260 -5.63 -10.69 -7.77
N GLY A 261 -4.48 -10.99 -8.37
CA GLY A 261 -3.21 -10.29 -8.13
C GLY A 261 -3.20 -8.82 -8.55
N THR A 262 -4.16 -8.41 -9.38
CA THR A 262 -4.39 -7.04 -9.81
C THR A 262 -5.59 -6.41 -9.11
N ALA A 263 -6.75 -7.08 -9.08
CA ALA A 263 -7.99 -6.50 -8.58
C ALA A 263 -7.99 -6.31 -7.05
N VAL A 264 -7.51 -7.27 -6.27
CA VAL A 264 -7.47 -7.14 -4.80
C VAL A 264 -6.69 -5.92 -4.34
N PRO A 265 -5.42 -5.72 -4.76
CA PRO A 265 -4.69 -4.55 -4.33
C PRO A 265 -5.23 -3.25 -4.94
N MET A 266 -5.81 -3.26 -6.14
CA MET A 266 -6.52 -2.07 -6.67
C MET A 266 -7.65 -1.63 -5.74
N LEU A 267 -8.47 -2.56 -5.24
CA LEU A 267 -9.55 -2.25 -4.30
C LEU A 267 -9.03 -1.73 -2.95
N MET A 268 -7.77 -2.01 -2.61
CA MET A 268 -7.10 -1.42 -1.44
C MET A 268 -6.57 0.00 -1.72
N HIS A 269 -6.63 0.48 -2.96
CA HIS A 269 -6.19 1.81 -3.42
C HIS A 269 -7.34 2.53 -4.17
N PRO A 270 -8.46 2.81 -3.50
CA PRO A 270 -9.69 3.22 -4.18
C PRO A 270 -9.63 4.64 -4.79
N GLY A 271 -8.70 5.49 -4.34
CA GLY A 271 -8.42 6.80 -4.93
C GLY A 271 -7.26 6.80 -5.94
N GLU A 272 -6.71 5.63 -6.26
CA GLU A 272 -5.63 5.45 -7.25
C GLU A 272 -5.89 4.22 -8.16
N LEU A 273 -7.14 3.88 -8.48
CA LEU A 273 -7.53 2.65 -9.21
C LEU A 273 -6.78 2.45 -10.53
N LEU A 274 -6.57 3.52 -11.32
CA LEU A 274 -5.89 3.37 -12.61
C LEU A 274 -4.37 3.25 -12.44
N ALA A 275 -3.80 4.04 -11.52
CA ALA A 275 -2.37 3.97 -11.20
C ALA A 275 -2.02 2.59 -10.61
N SER A 276 -2.86 2.10 -9.69
CA SER A 276 -2.75 0.76 -9.12
C SER A 276 -2.93 -0.32 -10.19
N LEU A 277 -3.92 -0.24 -11.08
CA LEU A 277 -4.06 -1.19 -12.19
C LEU A 277 -2.77 -1.35 -12.99
N VAL A 278 -2.18 -0.22 -13.42
CA VAL A 278 -0.95 -0.21 -14.23
C VAL A 278 0.22 -0.78 -13.43
N TRP A 279 0.41 -0.30 -12.19
CA TRP A 279 1.53 -0.69 -11.37
C TRP A 279 1.48 -2.17 -10.94
N PHE A 280 0.35 -2.66 -10.43
CA PHE A 280 0.19 -4.07 -10.04
C PHE A 280 0.30 -5.02 -11.25
N SER A 281 -0.08 -4.56 -12.45
CA SER A 281 0.14 -5.30 -13.70
C SER A 281 1.63 -5.37 -14.06
N MET A 282 2.39 -4.28 -13.90
CA MET A 282 3.84 -4.27 -14.11
C MET A 282 4.57 -5.21 -13.15
N ILE A 283 4.21 -5.21 -11.87
CA ILE A 283 4.82 -6.11 -10.88
C ILE A 283 4.45 -7.57 -11.15
N THR A 284 3.20 -7.84 -11.56
CA THR A 284 2.79 -9.19 -11.99
C THR A 284 3.59 -9.66 -13.21
N TRP A 285 3.82 -8.79 -14.18
CA TRP A 285 4.72 -9.07 -15.30
C TRP A 285 6.15 -9.35 -14.84
N LEU A 286 6.69 -8.54 -13.92
CA LEU A 286 8.03 -8.72 -13.36
C LEU A 286 8.17 -10.06 -12.63
N MET A 287 7.15 -10.46 -11.86
CA MET A 287 7.05 -11.76 -11.20
C MET A 287 7.16 -12.91 -12.21
N ILE A 288 6.40 -12.86 -13.30
CA ILE A 288 6.40 -13.90 -14.35
C ILE A 288 7.75 -13.94 -15.06
N ARG A 289 8.34 -12.76 -15.31
CA ARG A 289 9.58 -12.61 -16.08
C ARG A 289 10.83 -13.05 -15.32
N THR A 290 10.91 -12.73 -14.04
CA THR A 290 12.09 -13.00 -13.19
C THR A 290 11.94 -14.29 -12.38
N ARG A 291 10.70 -14.71 -12.10
CA ARG A 291 10.38 -15.83 -11.19
C ARG A 291 11.07 -15.67 -9.83
N ASN A 292 11.19 -14.43 -9.37
CA ASN A 292 11.89 -14.08 -8.15
C ASN A 292 11.11 -13.04 -7.34
N ILE A 293 10.79 -13.37 -6.09
CA ILE A 293 9.99 -12.49 -5.24
C ILE A 293 10.74 -11.22 -4.86
N TRP A 294 12.06 -11.31 -4.69
CA TRP A 294 12.87 -10.18 -4.28
C TRP A 294 12.98 -9.11 -5.37
N ASP A 295 12.87 -9.46 -6.65
CA ASP A 295 12.75 -8.46 -7.72
C ASP A 295 11.46 -7.64 -7.58
N CYS A 296 10.35 -8.27 -7.22
CA CYS A 296 9.09 -7.57 -6.96
C CYS A 296 9.17 -6.69 -5.70
N VAL A 297 9.74 -7.21 -4.61
CA VAL A 297 9.98 -6.45 -3.37
C VAL A 297 10.85 -5.23 -3.65
N ILE A 298 11.94 -5.37 -4.39
CA ILE A 298 12.84 -4.24 -4.68
C ILE A 298 12.18 -3.23 -5.61
N ALA A 299 11.45 -3.67 -6.65
CA ALA A 299 10.70 -2.74 -7.50
C ALA A 299 9.70 -1.92 -6.68
N HIS A 300 8.99 -2.56 -5.76
CA HIS A 300 8.05 -1.90 -4.85
C HIS A 300 8.74 -0.97 -3.85
N ALA A 301 9.80 -1.42 -3.20
CA ALA A 301 10.63 -0.59 -2.31
C ALA A 301 11.15 0.66 -3.02
N VAL A 302 11.64 0.54 -4.26
CA VAL A 302 12.12 1.66 -5.07
C VAL A 302 10.99 2.62 -5.41
N THR A 303 9.83 2.12 -5.87
CA THR A 303 8.67 2.98 -6.14
C THR A 303 8.27 3.75 -4.89
N ASN A 304 8.15 3.08 -3.74
CA ASN A 304 7.73 3.69 -2.49
C ASN A 304 8.75 4.67 -1.92
N LEU A 305 10.04 4.37 -2.03
CA LEU A 305 11.11 5.29 -1.62
C LEU A 305 11.07 6.56 -2.45
N LEU A 306 10.99 6.44 -3.77
CA LEU A 306 10.94 7.59 -4.68
C LEU A 306 9.66 8.40 -4.51
N LEU A 307 8.52 7.73 -4.26
CA LEU A 307 7.27 8.40 -3.92
C LEU A 307 7.38 9.15 -2.60
N GLY A 308 7.95 8.55 -1.55
CA GLY A 308 8.20 9.20 -0.28
C GLY A 308 9.12 10.42 -0.41
N ILE A 309 10.19 10.32 -1.20
CA ILE A 309 11.05 11.47 -1.52
C ILE A 309 10.23 12.56 -2.21
N TYR A 310 9.45 12.21 -3.23
CA TYR A 310 8.57 13.14 -3.94
C TYR A 310 7.60 13.87 -2.99
N VAL A 311 6.99 13.14 -2.05
CA VAL A 311 6.08 13.73 -1.06
C VAL A 311 6.78 14.82 -0.25
N VAL A 312 7.95 14.51 0.31
CA VAL A 312 8.68 15.47 1.16
C VAL A 312 9.19 16.66 0.37
N THR A 313 9.61 16.47 -0.89
CA THR A 313 10.17 17.55 -1.71
C THR A 313 9.12 18.47 -2.32
N TRP A 314 7.90 17.98 -2.56
CA TRP A 314 6.80 18.75 -3.18
C TRP A 314 5.60 18.99 -2.24
N ASP A 315 5.75 18.69 -0.95
CA ASP A 315 4.73 18.90 0.08
C ASP A 315 3.39 18.17 -0.21
N GLN A 316 3.47 17.00 -0.86
CA GLN A 316 2.31 16.22 -1.30
C GLN A 316 1.95 15.13 -0.29
N TRP A 317 1.78 15.50 0.99
CA TRP A 317 1.60 14.57 2.12
C TRP A 317 0.42 13.61 1.98
N GLN A 318 -0.58 13.94 1.17
CA GLN A 318 -1.71 13.07 0.87
C GLN A 318 -1.33 11.74 0.17
N LEU A 319 -0.11 11.63 -0.40
CA LEU A 319 0.37 10.42 -1.05
C LEU A 319 1.12 9.45 -0.10
N MET A 320 1.34 9.82 1.16
CA MET A 320 2.11 9.04 2.16
C MET A 320 1.26 8.48 3.30
#